data_AF-A0AA39P426-F1
#
_entry.id   AF-A0AA39P426-F1
#
_cell.length_a   1.000
_cell.length_b   1.000
_cell.length_c   1.000
_cell.angle_alpha   90.00
_cell.angle_beta   90.00
_cell.angle_gamma   90.00
#
_symmetry.space_group_name_H-M   'P 1'
#
loop_
_entity.id
_entity.type
_entity.pdbx_description
1 polymer ?
#
loop_
_entity_poly.entity_id
_entity_poly.type
_entity_poly.pdbx_seq_one_letter_code
_entity_poly.pdbx_strand_id
1 'polypeptide(L)'
;MRLLTFASALLPYYVLASQTFSSRQNSCNTYVVSGISGGFTEKVSVDFTSAQSGGNAANFLSQQGLSISDYSVASTPIAHDFIPGNVLLGNGVLQLKVSSYGGSGSVNSAEVVTDDTFTYASVRTVLKSSTTPGVCEGNFFYLSDTQETDIEILTSTTLTGNQYVPAGVWTTNQATVEGGAETTDNVEFTFDPSQDFHEYRIDWSPSATAFYIDGTQINKFSENVPWESGHWIWNVWSSGDPYWSNGPPTADSITEIRSIELYKGYTSTTSGTICNV
;
A
#
# COMPACT_ATOMS: atom_id res chain seq x y z
N MET A 1 -59.38 37.21 49.01
CA MET A 1 -58.74 36.66 47.81
C MET A 1 -57.47 37.48 47.54
N ARG A 2 -56.34 37.10 48.14
CA ARG A 2 -55.05 37.81 48.02
C ARG A 2 -54.08 36.93 47.24
N LEU A 3 -53.53 37.48 46.16
CA LEU A 3 -52.47 36.88 45.35
C LEU A 3 -51.21 36.65 46.20
N LEU A 4 -50.59 35.49 46.02
CA LEU A 4 -49.22 35.20 46.44
C LEU A 4 -48.38 34.95 45.18
N THR A 5 -47.47 35.87 44.92
CA THR A 5 -46.37 35.77 43.95
C THR A 5 -45.25 34.92 44.56
N PHE A 6 -44.74 33.94 43.82
CA PHE A 6 -43.45 33.30 44.10
C PHE A 6 -42.49 33.61 42.95
N ALA A 7 -41.37 34.24 43.30
CA ALA A 7 -40.27 34.58 42.41
C ALA A 7 -39.42 33.33 42.11
N SER A 8 -39.03 33.20 40.84
CA SER A 8 -38.16 32.12 40.34
C SER A 8 -36.69 32.46 40.63
N ALA A 9 -35.96 31.54 41.27
CA ALA A 9 -34.52 31.64 41.45
C ALA A 9 -33.81 30.77 40.40
N LEU A 10 -33.04 31.41 39.52
CA LEU A 10 -32.15 30.77 38.56
C LEU A 10 -30.82 30.40 39.25
N LEU A 11 -30.44 29.13 39.20
CA LEU A 11 -29.09 28.66 39.55
C LEU A 11 -28.25 28.55 38.25
N PRO A 12 -27.01 29.06 38.22
CA PRO A 12 -26.15 28.92 37.05
C PRO A 12 -25.60 27.49 36.97
N TYR A 13 -25.83 26.84 35.84
CA TYR A 13 -25.12 25.61 35.47
C TYR A 13 -23.67 25.98 35.13
N TYR A 14 -22.72 25.52 35.95
CA TYR A 14 -21.31 25.50 35.58
C TYR A 14 -21.09 24.36 34.60
N VAL A 15 -20.73 24.69 33.35
CA VAL A 15 -20.19 23.72 32.40
C VAL A 15 -18.73 23.49 32.77
N LEU A 16 -18.42 22.31 33.32
CA LEU A 16 -17.04 21.84 33.44
C LEU A 16 -16.51 21.58 32.03
N ALA A 17 -15.54 22.39 31.60
CA ALA A 17 -14.82 22.14 30.37
C ALA A 17 -14.09 20.79 30.49
N SER A 18 -14.44 19.85 29.61
CA SER A 18 -13.69 18.60 29.45
C SER A 18 -12.30 18.96 28.93
N GLN A 19 -11.27 18.76 29.76
CA GLN A 19 -9.90 18.86 29.30
C GLN A 19 -9.62 17.65 28.41
N THR A 20 -9.46 17.91 27.11
CA THR A 20 -8.93 16.91 26.20
C THR A 20 -7.49 16.61 26.61
N PHE A 21 -7.25 15.38 27.08
CA PHE A 21 -5.91 14.84 27.18
C PHE A 21 -5.34 14.72 25.76
N SER A 22 -4.64 15.76 25.31
CA SER A 22 -3.72 15.66 24.18
C SER A 22 -2.57 14.78 24.65
N SER A 23 -2.60 13.50 24.29
CA SER A 23 -1.40 12.68 24.34
C SER A 23 -0.39 13.35 23.43
N ARG A 24 0.68 13.92 23.99
CA ARG A 24 1.86 14.28 23.21
C ARG A 24 2.36 12.98 22.57
N GLN A 25 2.02 12.75 21.31
CA GLN A 25 2.87 11.91 20.48
C GLN A 25 4.21 12.64 20.47
N ASN A 26 5.22 12.06 21.13
CA ASN A 26 6.58 12.57 20.98
C ASN A 26 6.91 12.38 19.50
N SER A 27 6.88 13.48 18.73
CA SER A 27 7.26 13.46 17.34
C SER A 27 8.73 13.06 17.27
N CYS A 28 9.02 11.89 16.73
CA CYS A 28 10.37 11.45 16.49
C CYS A 28 11.02 12.39 15.48
N ASN A 29 12.30 12.72 15.69
CA ASN A 29 13.09 13.47 14.71
C ASN A 29 13.72 12.53 13.68
N THR A 30 14.03 11.29 14.08
CA THR A 30 14.52 10.26 13.18
C THR A 30 13.92 8.91 13.55
N TYR A 31 13.41 8.22 12.55
CA TYR A 31 12.95 6.84 12.62
C TYR A 31 14.07 5.93 12.11
N VAL A 32 14.52 4.99 12.94
CA VAL A 32 15.59 4.05 12.60
C VAL A 32 14.96 2.68 12.40
N VAL A 33 15.11 2.14 11.19
CA VAL A 33 14.66 0.81 10.82
C VAL A 33 15.82 -0.16 10.98
N SER A 34 15.60 -1.26 11.68
CA SER A 34 16.63 -2.29 11.87
C SER A 34 17.17 -2.78 10.52
N GLY A 35 18.51 -2.79 10.36
CA GLY A 35 19.16 -3.23 9.13
C GLY A 35 19.38 -2.15 8.07
N ILE A 36 18.85 -0.94 8.26
CA ILE A 36 19.15 0.24 7.43
C ILE A 36 20.14 1.14 8.18
N SER A 37 21.23 1.53 7.50
CA SER A 37 22.12 2.58 8.02
C SER A 37 21.44 3.94 7.94
N GLY A 38 21.52 4.76 8.99
CA GLY A 38 20.87 6.07 9.01
C GLY A 38 19.43 5.99 9.53
N GLY A 39 18.53 6.77 8.94
CA GLY A 39 17.11 6.74 9.30
C GLY A 39 16.25 7.62 8.39
N PHE A 40 15.00 7.79 8.78
CA PHE A 40 13.99 8.55 8.04
C PHE A 40 13.49 9.71 8.89
N THR A 41 13.24 10.87 8.28
CA THR A 41 12.77 12.06 9.01
C THR A 41 11.25 12.20 9.01
N GLU A 42 10.56 11.42 8.18
CA GLU A 42 9.11 11.52 7.99
C GLU A 42 8.45 10.16 8.18
N LYS A 43 7.25 10.19 8.77
CA LYS A 43 6.34 9.06 8.90
C LYS A 43 4.97 9.47 8.40
N VAL A 44 4.41 8.70 7.48
CA VAL A 44 3.01 8.76 7.06
C VAL A 44 2.35 7.47 7.53
N SER A 45 1.22 7.60 8.23
CA SER A 45 0.39 6.47 8.65
C SER A 45 -1.01 6.67 8.13
N VAL A 46 -1.45 5.74 7.28
CA VAL A 46 -2.82 5.68 6.78
C VAL A 46 -3.51 4.50 7.44
N ASP A 47 -4.52 4.79 8.25
CA ASP A 47 -5.34 3.79 8.93
C ASP A 47 -6.74 3.81 8.31
N PHE A 48 -7.10 2.72 7.63
CA PHE A 48 -8.41 2.58 7.02
C PHE A 48 -9.45 1.99 7.96
N THR A 49 -9.13 1.64 9.22
CA THR A 49 -10.06 0.98 10.14
C THR A 49 -11.30 1.82 10.47
N SER A 50 -11.23 3.15 10.33
CA SER A 50 -12.38 4.05 10.44
C SER A 50 -13.13 4.30 9.12
N ALA A 51 -12.63 3.79 8.00
CA ALA A 51 -13.28 3.93 6.69
C ALA A 51 -14.64 3.24 6.69
N GLN A 52 -15.58 3.81 5.94
CA GLN A 52 -16.93 3.29 5.80
C GLN A 52 -17.24 3.01 4.34
N SER A 53 -17.97 1.90 4.11
CA SER A 53 -18.41 1.54 2.78
C SER A 53 -19.23 2.65 2.13
N GLY A 54 -18.95 2.96 0.87
CA GLY A 54 -19.59 4.05 0.12
C GLY A 54 -19.05 5.46 0.43
N GLY A 55 -18.04 5.57 1.30
CA GLY A 55 -17.31 6.83 1.50
C GLY A 55 -16.57 7.29 0.25
N ASN A 56 -16.24 8.58 0.19
CA ASN A 56 -15.48 9.16 -0.91
C ASN A 56 -13.99 8.81 -0.79
N ALA A 57 -13.55 7.75 -1.48
CA ALA A 57 -12.17 7.27 -1.46
C ALA A 57 -11.16 8.34 -1.91
N ALA A 58 -11.44 9.06 -3.00
CA ALA A 58 -10.56 10.11 -3.51
C ALA A 58 -10.31 11.21 -2.47
N ASN A 59 -11.36 11.67 -1.79
CA ASN A 59 -11.26 12.68 -0.74
C ASN A 59 -10.58 12.14 0.54
N PHE A 60 -10.74 10.86 0.85
CA PHE A 60 -10.03 10.24 1.96
C PHE A 60 -8.53 10.18 1.67
N LEU A 61 -8.16 9.64 0.51
CA LEU A 61 -6.78 9.43 0.09
C LEU A 61 -6.01 10.74 -0.08
N SER A 62 -6.62 11.77 -0.67
CA SER A 62 -5.95 13.07 -0.86
C SER A 62 -5.58 13.77 0.46
N GLN A 63 -6.32 13.51 1.54
CA GLN A 63 -5.97 14.00 2.88
C GLN A 63 -4.73 13.30 3.46
N GLN A 64 -4.34 12.17 2.89
CA GLN A 64 -3.18 11.36 3.29
C GLN A 64 -1.99 11.55 2.34
N GLY A 65 -2.08 12.43 1.34
CA GLY A 65 -1.07 12.59 0.30
C GLY A 65 -1.02 11.44 -0.70
N LEU A 66 -2.18 10.82 -0.97
CA LEU A 66 -2.35 9.75 -1.93
C LEU A 66 -3.38 10.15 -3.00
N SER A 67 -3.13 9.74 -4.24
CA SER A 67 -4.01 9.97 -5.39
C SER A 67 -4.45 8.67 -6.03
N ILE A 68 -5.60 8.70 -6.71
CA ILE A 68 -6.10 7.58 -7.52
C ILE A 68 -5.74 7.85 -8.98
N SER A 69 -5.19 6.83 -9.64
CA SER A 69 -4.85 6.90 -11.05
C SER A 69 -6.08 6.80 -11.97
N ASP A 70 -6.02 7.50 -13.10
CA ASP A 70 -7.05 7.52 -14.16
C ASP A 70 -6.39 7.56 -15.54
N TYR A 71 -5.84 6.43 -15.96
CA TYR A 71 -5.15 6.31 -17.25
C TYR A 71 -5.11 4.86 -17.76
N SER A 72 -4.90 4.72 -19.06
CA SER A 72 -4.75 3.42 -19.74
C SER A 72 -3.29 2.98 -19.80
N VAL A 73 -3.05 1.69 -19.59
CA VAL A 73 -1.76 1.04 -19.76
C VAL A 73 -1.85 0.04 -20.90
N ALA A 74 -0.97 0.20 -21.89
CA ALA A 74 -0.81 -0.80 -22.93
C ALA A 74 -0.18 -2.06 -22.32
N SER A 75 -0.84 -3.20 -22.48
CA SER A 75 -0.33 -4.49 -22.03
C SER A 75 -0.71 -5.58 -23.02
N THR A 76 0.03 -6.68 -22.98
CA THR A 76 -0.23 -7.86 -23.81
C THR A 76 -0.63 -9.02 -22.90
N PRO A 77 -1.62 -9.84 -23.29
CA PRO A 77 -2.47 -9.76 -24.48
C PRO A 77 -3.55 -8.67 -24.45
N ILE A 78 -3.94 -8.18 -23.27
CA ILE A 78 -5.05 -7.25 -23.09
C ILE A 78 -4.54 -6.03 -22.33
N ALA A 79 -4.88 -4.83 -22.78
CA ALA A 79 -4.60 -3.59 -22.07
C ALA A 79 -5.42 -3.51 -20.77
N HIS A 80 -5.01 -2.66 -19.84
CA HIS A 80 -5.78 -2.40 -18.64
C HIS A 80 -5.92 -0.89 -18.41
N ASP A 81 -7.04 -0.51 -17.80
CA ASP A 81 -7.33 0.89 -17.48
C ASP A 81 -7.41 1.01 -15.97
N PHE A 82 -6.60 1.89 -15.37
CA PHE A 82 -6.82 2.31 -14.00
C PHE A 82 -7.98 3.29 -13.99
N ILE A 83 -9.05 2.95 -13.27
CA ILE A 83 -10.25 3.78 -13.20
C ILE A 83 -10.58 4.15 -11.75
N PRO A 84 -10.93 5.42 -11.46
CA PRO A 84 -11.26 5.83 -10.10
C PRO A 84 -12.40 5.04 -9.45
N GLY A 85 -13.34 4.54 -10.26
CA GLY A 85 -14.47 3.73 -9.79
C GLY A 85 -14.09 2.36 -9.20
N ASN A 86 -12.84 1.92 -9.39
CA ASN A 86 -12.33 0.67 -8.84
C ASN A 86 -11.49 0.86 -7.57
N VAL A 87 -11.33 2.09 -7.08
CA VAL A 87 -10.77 2.38 -5.76
C VAL A 87 -11.90 2.80 -4.83
N LEU A 88 -12.19 1.95 -3.85
CA LEU A 88 -13.37 2.08 -2.99
C LEU A 88 -12.97 2.03 -1.52
N LEU A 89 -13.77 2.65 -0.66
CA LEU A 89 -13.69 2.39 0.78
C LEU A 89 -14.65 1.25 1.12
N GLY A 90 -14.15 0.29 1.89
CA GLY A 90 -14.93 -0.72 2.60
C GLY A 90 -15.12 -0.33 4.07
N ASN A 91 -15.72 -1.23 4.85
CA ASN A 91 -15.82 -1.04 6.31
C ASN A 91 -14.48 -1.43 6.96
N GLY A 92 -13.63 -0.43 7.20
CA GLY A 92 -12.34 -0.61 7.84
C GLY A 92 -11.16 -0.88 6.88
N VAL A 93 -11.35 -0.70 5.57
CA VAL A 93 -10.34 -1.02 4.54
C VAL A 93 -10.46 -0.10 3.33
N LEU A 94 -9.34 0.08 2.61
CA LEU A 94 -9.31 0.45 1.21
C LEU A 94 -9.48 -0.81 0.36
N GLN A 95 -10.29 -0.75 -0.69
CA GLN A 95 -10.50 -1.82 -1.65
C GLN A 95 -9.98 -1.40 -3.01
N LEU A 96 -9.04 -2.15 -3.53
CA LEU A 96 -8.59 -2.04 -4.91
C LEU A 96 -9.25 -3.16 -5.71
N LYS A 97 -9.97 -2.80 -6.77
CA LYS A 97 -10.78 -3.73 -7.55
C LYS A 97 -10.23 -3.93 -8.95
N VAL A 98 -10.18 -5.18 -9.40
CA VAL A 98 -10.16 -5.53 -10.83
C VAL A 98 -11.53 -6.07 -11.20
N SER A 99 -12.19 -5.43 -12.17
CA SER A 99 -13.53 -5.85 -12.60
C SER A 99 -13.47 -7.15 -13.38
N SER A 100 -14.53 -7.97 -13.27
CA SER A 100 -14.66 -9.18 -14.11
C SER A 100 -14.53 -8.82 -15.59
N TYR A 101 -13.70 -9.54 -16.34
CA TYR A 101 -13.49 -9.25 -17.75
C TYR A 101 -14.61 -9.82 -18.62
N GLY A 102 -15.31 -8.92 -19.33
CA GLY A 102 -16.42 -9.28 -20.22
C GLY A 102 -16.03 -9.88 -21.57
N GLY A 103 -14.74 -10.08 -21.83
CA GLY A 103 -14.23 -10.65 -23.09
C GLY A 103 -13.91 -9.62 -24.19
N SER A 104 -14.02 -8.32 -23.91
CA SER A 104 -13.68 -7.25 -24.85
C SER A 104 -13.25 -5.97 -24.12
N GLY A 105 -12.39 -5.18 -24.77
CA GLY A 105 -11.88 -3.92 -24.22
C GLY A 105 -10.70 -4.13 -23.28
N SER A 106 -10.37 -3.09 -22.51
CA SER A 106 -9.36 -3.16 -21.46
C SER A 106 -9.92 -3.84 -20.20
N VAL A 107 -9.03 -4.37 -19.37
CA VAL A 107 -9.38 -4.82 -18.02
C VAL A 107 -9.41 -3.61 -17.08
N ASN A 108 -10.58 -3.29 -16.54
CA ASN A 108 -10.73 -2.21 -15.57
C ASN A 108 -10.06 -2.60 -14.24
N SER A 109 -9.09 -1.81 -13.84
CA SER A 109 -8.10 -2.06 -12.78
C SER A 109 -8.06 -0.87 -11.81
N ALA A 110 -7.23 -0.96 -10.76
CA ALA A 110 -7.12 0.10 -9.75
C ALA A 110 -5.67 0.36 -9.37
N GLU A 111 -5.36 1.65 -9.14
CA GLU A 111 -4.06 2.09 -8.67
C GLU A 111 -4.19 3.31 -7.76
N VAL A 112 -3.40 3.30 -6.69
CA VAL A 112 -3.20 4.41 -5.76
C VAL A 112 -1.71 4.73 -5.71
N VAL A 113 -1.37 6.01 -5.73
CA VAL A 113 0.01 6.51 -5.84
C VAL A 113 0.26 7.61 -4.82
N THR A 114 1.49 7.76 -4.32
CA THR A 114 1.88 8.90 -3.49
C THR A 114 1.90 10.19 -4.29
N ASP A 115 1.41 11.29 -3.71
CA ASP A 115 1.42 12.61 -4.38
C ASP A 115 2.83 13.16 -4.55
N ASP A 116 3.72 12.85 -3.61
CA ASP A 116 5.12 13.26 -3.62
C ASP A 116 6.05 12.12 -4.07
N THR A 117 7.29 12.52 -4.37
CA THR A 117 8.38 11.62 -4.71
C THR A 117 9.46 11.64 -3.65
N PHE A 118 10.14 10.52 -3.45
CA PHE A 118 11.21 10.38 -2.47
C PHE A 118 12.21 9.31 -2.90
N THR A 119 13.43 9.42 -2.38
CA THR A 119 14.45 8.38 -2.49
C THR A 119 14.56 7.63 -1.18
N TYR A 120 14.51 6.30 -1.26
CA TYR A 120 14.58 5.36 -0.14
C TYR A 120 13.38 5.47 0.81
N ALA A 121 12.89 4.32 1.25
CA ALA A 121 11.76 4.25 2.15
C ALA A 121 11.70 2.91 2.88
N SER A 122 11.00 2.89 4.01
CA SER A 122 10.49 1.64 4.59
C SER A 122 8.97 1.71 4.52
N VAL A 123 8.37 0.82 3.74
CA VAL A 123 6.92 0.84 3.46
C VAL A 123 6.30 -0.46 3.92
N ARG A 124 5.38 -0.38 4.86
CA ARG A 124 4.61 -1.50 5.42
C ARG A 124 3.17 -1.37 4.94
N THR A 125 2.69 -2.38 4.24
CA THR A 125 1.30 -2.47 3.77
C THR A 125 0.63 -3.67 4.42
N VAL A 126 -0.43 -3.44 5.18
CA VAL A 126 -1.24 -4.53 5.74
C VAL A 126 -2.36 -4.86 4.76
N LEU A 127 -2.19 -5.95 4.03
CA LEU A 127 -3.00 -6.33 2.87
C LEU A 127 -3.58 -7.73 3.06
N LYS A 128 -4.79 -7.94 2.53
CA LYS A 128 -5.39 -9.26 2.32
C LYS A 128 -5.66 -9.43 0.82
N SER A 129 -5.07 -10.47 0.25
CA SER A 129 -5.13 -10.79 -1.18
C SER A 129 -6.54 -11.24 -1.58
N SER A 130 -6.87 -11.08 -2.86
CA SER A 130 -8.14 -11.53 -3.41
C SER A 130 -8.18 -13.06 -3.56
N THR A 131 -9.35 -13.66 -3.33
CA THR A 131 -9.61 -15.07 -3.66
C THR A 131 -9.87 -15.29 -5.16
N THR A 132 -10.06 -14.21 -5.93
CA THR A 132 -10.38 -14.30 -7.36
C THR A 132 -9.09 -14.36 -8.17
N PRO A 133 -8.84 -15.44 -8.93
CA PRO A 133 -7.63 -15.58 -9.73
C PRO A 133 -7.64 -14.63 -10.93
N GLY A 134 -6.46 -14.37 -11.47
CA GLY A 134 -6.27 -13.66 -12.73
C GLY A 134 -5.74 -12.23 -12.58
N VAL A 135 -5.19 -11.87 -11.43
CA VAL A 135 -4.76 -10.51 -11.07
C VAL A 135 -3.35 -10.52 -10.51
N CYS A 136 -2.54 -9.53 -10.91
CA CYS A 136 -1.32 -9.13 -10.20
C CYS A 136 -1.67 -8.03 -9.19
N GLU A 137 -1.22 -8.19 -7.95
CA GLU A 137 -1.33 -7.22 -6.86
C GLU A 137 0.06 -6.68 -6.54
N GLY A 138 0.31 -5.41 -6.85
CA GLY A 138 1.62 -4.77 -6.69
C GLY A 138 1.67 -3.79 -5.52
N ASN A 139 2.79 -3.80 -4.80
CA ASN A 139 3.20 -2.78 -3.83
C ASN A 139 4.67 -2.44 -4.09
N PHE A 140 4.96 -1.25 -4.62
CA PHE A 140 6.25 -1.01 -5.25
C PHE A 140 6.65 0.46 -5.31
N PHE A 141 7.93 0.68 -5.54
CA PHE A 141 8.48 1.97 -5.94
C PHE A 141 8.64 2.00 -7.46
N TYR A 142 8.28 3.12 -8.10
CA TYR A 142 8.47 3.30 -9.53
C TYR A 142 8.82 4.74 -9.91
N LEU A 143 9.80 4.86 -10.81
CA LEU A 143 10.09 6.06 -11.60
C LEU A 143 10.12 5.74 -13.10
N SER A 144 10.75 4.62 -13.46
CA SER A 144 10.92 4.13 -14.84
C SER A 144 11.30 2.65 -14.83
N ASP A 145 11.28 1.99 -15.99
CA ASP A 145 11.68 0.58 -16.22
C ASP A 145 13.11 0.21 -15.75
N THR A 146 13.91 1.21 -15.33
CA THR A 146 15.25 1.02 -14.78
C THR A 146 15.42 1.48 -13.34
N GLN A 147 14.35 1.95 -12.71
CA GLN A 147 14.31 2.49 -11.35
C GLN A 147 13.00 2.03 -10.69
N GLU A 148 12.97 0.76 -10.29
CA GLU A 148 11.78 0.11 -9.75
C GLU A 148 12.16 -1.05 -8.79
N THR A 149 11.35 -1.23 -7.74
CA THR A 149 11.45 -2.39 -6.84
C THR A 149 10.07 -2.78 -6.30
N ASP A 150 9.82 -4.09 -6.28
CA ASP A 150 8.46 -4.63 -6.25
C ASP A 150 8.32 -5.77 -5.24
N ILE A 151 7.15 -5.82 -4.61
CA ILE A 151 6.58 -7.06 -4.10
C ILE A 151 5.23 -7.30 -4.79
N GLU A 152 5.11 -8.44 -5.47
CA GLU A 152 3.96 -8.75 -6.32
C GLU A 152 3.35 -10.11 -5.96
N ILE A 153 2.02 -10.12 -5.80
CA ILE A 153 1.24 -11.32 -5.55
C ILE A 153 0.41 -11.63 -6.80
N LEU A 154 0.60 -12.82 -7.35
CA LEU A 154 -0.22 -13.33 -8.44
C LEU A 154 -1.35 -14.20 -7.86
N THR A 155 -2.57 -13.68 -7.85
CA THR A 155 -3.76 -14.36 -7.28
C THR A 155 -4.02 -15.74 -7.89
N SER A 156 -3.53 -15.99 -9.12
CA SER A 156 -3.62 -17.29 -9.79
C SER A 156 -2.62 -18.33 -9.30
N THR A 157 -1.53 -17.92 -8.65
CA THR A 157 -0.41 -18.79 -8.29
C THR A 157 0.14 -18.48 -6.89
N THR A 158 -0.71 -18.13 -5.93
CA THR A 158 -0.27 -17.88 -4.54
C THR A 158 0.22 -19.16 -3.86
N LEU A 159 -0.61 -20.21 -3.84
CA LEU A 159 -0.34 -21.48 -3.16
C LEU A 159 -0.06 -22.65 -4.10
N THR A 160 -0.42 -22.53 -5.38
CA THR A 160 -0.23 -23.57 -6.37
C THR A 160 0.19 -22.91 -7.67
N GLY A 161 1.39 -23.23 -8.14
CA GLY A 161 1.91 -22.74 -9.40
C GLY A 161 1.19 -23.36 -10.60
N ASN A 162 1.51 -22.86 -11.78
CA ASN A 162 1.11 -23.46 -13.04
C ASN A 162 2.36 -23.93 -13.82
N GLN A 163 2.20 -24.30 -15.09
CA GLN A 163 3.33 -24.77 -15.91
C GLN A 163 4.40 -23.70 -16.24
N TYR A 164 4.09 -22.43 -16.00
CA TYR A 164 4.91 -21.27 -16.34
C TYR A 164 5.39 -20.49 -15.11
N VAL A 165 4.51 -20.35 -14.12
CA VAL A 165 4.71 -19.49 -12.95
C VAL A 165 4.65 -20.34 -11.68
N PRO A 166 5.71 -20.40 -10.85
CA PRO A 166 5.70 -21.10 -9.57
C PRO A 166 4.72 -20.50 -8.55
N ALA A 167 4.46 -21.25 -7.48
CA ALA A 167 3.65 -20.77 -6.36
C ALA A 167 4.45 -19.77 -5.52
N GLY A 168 3.88 -18.61 -5.18
CA GLY A 168 4.47 -17.73 -4.18
C GLY A 168 4.24 -16.24 -4.41
N VAL A 169 5.09 -15.45 -3.77
CA VAL A 169 5.22 -14.00 -3.93
C VAL A 169 6.50 -13.69 -4.71
N TRP A 170 6.44 -12.68 -5.57
CA TRP A 170 7.60 -12.20 -6.31
C TRP A 170 8.21 -10.98 -5.63
N THR A 171 9.53 -10.95 -5.58
CA THR A 171 10.30 -9.78 -5.14
C THR A 171 11.28 -9.41 -6.24
N THR A 172 11.31 -8.14 -6.64
CA THR A 172 12.11 -7.72 -7.80
C THR A 172 12.80 -6.38 -7.55
N ASN A 173 14.00 -6.23 -8.10
CA ASN A 173 14.59 -4.97 -8.49
C ASN A 173 14.77 -4.98 -10.01
N GLN A 174 14.17 -4.02 -10.70
CA GLN A 174 14.33 -3.91 -12.16
C GLN A 174 15.76 -3.60 -12.54
N ALA A 175 16.16 -4.02 -13.75
CA ALA A 175 17.52 -3.79 -14.22
C ALA A 175 17.83 -2.29 -14.27
N THR A 176 18.95 -1.88 -13.69
CA THR A 176 19.32 -0.46 -13.61
C THR A 176 19.80 0.15 -14.93
N VAL A 177 19.81 -0.66 -15.99
CA VAL A 177 20.11 -0.29 -17.37
C VAL A 177 19.11 -0.96 -18.31
N GLU A 178 18.73 -0.26 -19.37
CA GLU A 178 17.77 -0.78 -20.35
C GLU A 178 18.27 -2.09 -20.98
N GLY A 179 17.39 -3.10 -21.03
CA GLY A 179 17.70 -4.44 -21.54
C GLY A 179 18.62 -5.27 -20.66
N GLY A 180 18.96 -4.80 -19.46
CA GLY A 180 19.64 -5.60 -18.44
C GLY A 180 18.74 -6.68 -17.85
N ALA A 181 19.33 -7.63 -17.13
CA ALA A 181 18.58 -8.60 -16.35
C ALA A 181 18.18 -7.99 -15.00
N GLU A 182 16.91 -8.13 -14.64
CA GLU A 182 16.40 -7.80 -13.31
C GLU A 182 16.99 -8.75 -12.25
N THR A 183 16.96 -8.30 -11.00
CA THR A 183 17.22 -9.17 -9.84
C THR A 183 15.87 -9.55 -9.27
N THR A 184 15.43 -10.78 -9.53
CA THR A 184 14.11 -11.28 -9.11
C THR A 184 14.23 -12.63 -8.42
N ASP A 185 13.29 -12.90 -7.52
CA ASP A 185 13.13 -14.20 -6.88
C ASP A 185 11.65 -14.44 -6.55
N ASN A 186 11.28 -15.71 -6.42
CA ASN A 186 9.96 -16.15 -6.03
C ASN A 186 10.04 -16.93 -4.71
N VAL A 187 9.25 -16.52 -3.72
CA VAL A 187 9.23 -17.12 -2.39
C VAL A 187 7.88 -17.76 -2.13
N GLU A 188 7.86 -19.06 -1.82
CA GLU A 188 6.63 -19.77 -1.49
C GLU A 188 5.98 -19.18 -0.22
N PHE A 189 4.66 -18.99 -0.27
CA PHE A 189 3.90 -18.64 0.92
C PHE A 189 3.82 -19.82 1.90
N THR A 190 3.87 -19.51 3.19
CA THR A 190 3.62 -20.49 4.27
C THR A 190 2.19 -20.43 4.82
N PHE A 191 1.37 -19.55 4.26
CA PHE A 191 -0.03 -19.30 4.61
C PHE A 191 -0.83 -18.90 3.36
N ASP A 192 -2.15 -18.94 3.40
CA ASP A 192 -3.00 -18.45 2.32
C ASP A 192 -3.18 -16.91 2.45
N PRO A 193 -2.62 -16.08 1.55
CA PRO A 193 -2.68 -14.62 1.67
C PRO A 193 -4.08 -14.03 1.50
N SER A 194 -5.07 -14.84 1.11
CA SER A 194 -6.46 -14.43 0.96
C SER A 194 -7.32 -14.64 2.22
N GLN A 195 -6.82 -15.38 3.23
CA GLN A 195 -7.60 -15.74 4.42
C GLN A 195 -7.58 -14.67 5.52
N ASP A 196 -6.48 -13.93 5.64
CA ASP A 196 -6.35 -12.86 6.63
C ASP A 196 -5.42 -11.74 6.11
N PHE A 197 -5.31 -10.67 6.89
CA PHE A 197 -4.42 -9.55 6.60
C PHE A 197 -3.02 -9.86 7.12
N HIS A 198 -2.04 -9.63 6.25
CA HIS A 198 -0.62 -9.81 6.52
C HIS A 198 0.15 -8.52 6.23
N GLU A 199 1.24 -8.27 6.94
CA GLU A 199 2.15 -7.16 6.63
C GLU A 199 3.09 -7.58 5.50
N TYR A 200 3.10 -6.78 4.43
CA TYR A 200 4.11 -6.84 3.37
C TYR A 200 4.97 -5.59 3.46
N ARG A 201 6.27 -5.77 3.64
CA ARG A 201 7.20 -4.64 3.83
C ARG A 201 8.35 -4.68 2.84
N ILE A 202 8.64 -3.51 2.27
CA ILE A 202 9.88 -3.25 1.54
C ILE A 202 10.68 -2.21 2.31
N ASP A 203 11.90 -2.57 2.69
CA ASP A 203 12.92 -1.70 3.24
C ASP A 203 13.92 -1.36 2.13
N TRP A 204 13.74 -0.21 1.48
CA TRP A 204 14.57 0.31 0.40
C TRP A 204 15.56 1.35 0.94
N SER A 205 16.84 1.10 0.76
CA SER A 205 17.96 1.93 1.24
C SER A 205 19.07 2.03 0.19
N PRO A 206 20.07 2.91 0.36
CA PRO A 206 21.17 3.04 -0.61
C PRO A 206 21.96 1.75 -0.88
N SER A 207 21.89 0.76 0.01
CA SER A 207 22.70 -0.46 -0.05
C SER A 207 21.93 -1.70 -0.49
N ALA A 208 20.61 -1.69 -0.32
CA ALA A 208 19.77 -2.87 -0.56
C ALA A 208 18.28 -2.52 -0.55
N THR A 209 17.52 -3.38 -1.20
CA THR A 209 16.09 -3.60 -0.96
C THR A 209 15.93 -4.90 -0.16
N ALA A 210 15.20 -4.85 0.96
CA ALA A 210 14.91 -6.02 1.78
C ALA A 210 13.40 -6.19 1.92
N PHE A 211 12.93 -7.42 1.78
CA PHE A 211 11.52 -7.75 1.65
C PHE A 211 11.09 -8.59 2.85
N TYR A 212 9.94 -8.29 3.43
CA TYR A 212 9.44 -8.97 4.62
C TYR A 212 7.96 -9.29 4.48
N ILE A 213 7.58 -10.39 5.12
CA ILE A 213 6.21 -10.77 5.38
C ILE A 213 6.06 -11.01 6.88
N ASP A 214 5.10 -10.35 7.51
CA ASP A 214 4.84 -10.41 8.97
C ASP A 214 6.12 -10.23 9.81
N GLY A 215 6.94 -9.26 9.42
CA GLY A 215 8.22 -8.94 10.06
C GLY A 215 9.35 -9.94 9.82
N THR A 216 9.11 -11.04 9.10
CA THR A 216 10.14 -12.03 8.73
C THR A 216 10.74 -11.65 7.38
N GLN A 217 12.07 -11.50 7.31
CA GLN A 217 12.75 -11.20 6.04
C GLN A 217 12.65 -12.42 5.13
N ILE A 218 12.01 -12.25 3.97
CA ILE A 218 11.89 -13.30 2.95
C ILE A 218 12.98 -13.18 1.89
N ASN A 219 13.47 -11.96 1.62
CA ASN A 219 14.50 -11.74 0.63
C ASN A 219 15.30 -10.44 0.86
N LYS A 220 16.45 -10.31 0.19
CA LYS A 220 17.26 -9.10 0.15
C LYS A 220 18.13 -9.04 -1.11
N PHE A 221 18.06 -7.94 -1.84
CA PHE A 221 18.91 -7.69 -3.00
C PHE A 221 19.86 -6.53 -2.74
N SER A 222 21.13 -6.70 -3.14
CA SER A 222 22.12 -5.60 -3.15
C SER A 222 22.47 -5.17 -4.58
N GLU A 223 21.99 -5.92 -5.57
CA GLU A 223 22.06 -5.67 -7.00
C GLU A 223 20.82 -4.91 -7.47
N ASN A 224 20.98 -4.12 -8.53
CA ASN A 224 19.89 -3.39 -9.18
C ASN A 224 19.08 -2.46 -8.24
N VAL A 225 19.62 -2.08 -7.09
CA VAL A 225 18.94 -1.21 -6.12
C VAL A 225 18.66 0.15 -6.76
N PRO A 226 17.39 0.60 -6.85
CA PRO A 226 17.08 1.94 -7.36
C PRO A 226 17.67 3.03 -6.47
N TRP A 227 18.02 4.17 -7.05
CA TRP A 227 18.68 5.29 -6.34
C TRP A 227 18.06 6.66 -6.62
N GLU A 228 17.06 6.73 -7.50
CA GLU A 228 16.38 7.98 -7.86
C GLU A 228 15.09 8.21 -7.07
N SER A 229 14.60 9.45 -7.08
CA SER A 229 13.29 9.78 -6.51
C SER A 229 12.17 9.45 -7.47
N GLY A 230 11.15 8.79 -6.96
CA GLY A 230 9.96 8.39 -7.70
C GLY A 230 8.78 8.22 -6.75
N HIS A 231 7.70 7.66 -7.25
CA HIS A 231 6.48 7.47 -6.47
C HIS A 231 6.46 6.09 -5.83
N TRP A 232 5.70 5.96 -4.75
CA TRP A 232 5.27 4.65 -4.27
C TRP A 232 3.86 4.36 -4.77
N ILE A 233 3.64 3.13 -5.21
CA ILE A 233 2.43 2.71 -5.92
C ILE A 233 1.87 1.43 -5.31
N TRP A 234 0.55 1.40 -5.19
CA TRP A 234 -0.24 0.20 -4.93
C TRP A 234 -1.21 0.01 -6.08
N ASN A 235 -1.10 -1.10 -6.82
CA ASN A 235 -2.03 -1.38 -7.90
C ASN A 235 -2.50 -2.83 -7.90
N VAL A 236 -3.62 -3.04 -8.58
CA VAL A 236 -4.14 -4.36 -8.90
C VAL A 236 -4.59 -4.32 -10.34
N TRP A 237 -4.09 -5.24 -11.15
CA TRP A 237 -4.31 -5.21 -12.59
C TRP A 237 -4.25 -6.60 -13.20
N SER A 238 -4.70 -6.69 -14.45
CA SER A 238 -4.54 -7.91 -15.24
C SER A 238 -4.37 -7.58 -16.71
N SER A 239 -3.47 -8.28 -17.36
CA SER A 239 -3.33 -8.26 -18.82
C SER A 239 -3.84 -9.55 -19.46
N GLY A 240 -4.14 -10.58 -18.67
CA GLY A 240 -4.41 -11.92 -19.15
C GLY A 240 -3.17 -12.67 -19.65
N ASP A 241 -1.97 -12.18 -19.35
CA ASP A 241 -0.73 -12.86 -19.73
C ASP A 241 -0.61 -14.19 -18.97
N PRO A 242 -0.54 -15.35 -19.66
CA PRO A 242 -0.39 -16.66 -19.00
C PRO A 242 0.92 -16.81 -18.22
N TYR A 243 1.92 -15.96 -18.46
CA TYR A 243 3.21 -15.95 -17.78
C TYR A 243 3.25 -15.01 -16.57
N TRP A 244 2.19 -14.23 -16.33
CA TRP A 244 2.13 -13.29 -15.20
C TRP A 244 0.75 -13.31 -14.53
N SER A 245 -0.08 -12.28 -14.75
CA SER A 245 -1.42 -12.15 -14.14
C SER A 245 -2.30 -13.40 -14.32
N ASN A 246 -2.09 -14.18 -15.39
CA ASN A 246 -2.77 -15.44 -15.69
C ASN A 246 -4.30 -15.35 -15.51
N GLY A 247 -4.85 -14.26 -16.04
CA GLY A 247 -6.28 -13.92 -16.04
C GLY A 247 -6.80 -13.69 -17.46
N PRO A 248 -7.63 -12.66 -17.70
CA PRO A 248 -8.21 -11.75 -16.72
C PRO A 248 -9.20 -12.43 -15.77
N PRO A 249 -9.58 -11.80 -14.64
CA PRO A 249 -10.49 -12.42 -13.68
C PRO A 249 -11.90 -12.57 -14.26
N THR A 250 -12.58 -13.67 -13.95
CA THR A 250 -13.96 -13.95 -14.42
C THR A 250 -15.05 -13.46 -13.45
N ALA A 251 -14.64 -12.98 -12.28
CA ALA A 251 -15.46 -12.30 -11.29
C ALA A 251 -14.72 -11.03 -10.83
N ASP A 252 -15.40 -10.11 -10.14
CA ASP A 252 -14.70 -8.99 -9.53
C ASP A 252 -13.66 -9.54 -8.52
N SER A 253 -12.43 -9.04 -8.63
CA SER A 253 -11.33 -9.33 -7.73
C SER A 253 -11.14 -8.12 -6.81
N ILE A 254 -11.10 -8.35 -5.50
CA ILE A 254 -11.01 -7.28 -4.50
C ILE A 254 -9.86 -7.58 -3.57
N THR A 255 -8.85 -6.74 -3.63
CA THR A 255 -7.70 -6.74 -2.70
C THR A 255 -7.98 -5.67 -1.65
N GLU A 256 -7.79 -6.02 -0.37
CA GLU A 256 -8.12 -5.14 0.75
C GLU A 256 -6.85 -4.67 1.47
N ILE A 257 -6.70 -3.36 1.67
CA ILE A 257 -5.62 -2.76 2.43
C ILE A 257 -6.22 -2.17 3.71
N ARG A 258 -5.72 -2.61 4.87
CA ARG A 258 -6.19 -2.14 6.18
C ARG A 258 -5.39 -0.94 6.68
N SER A 259 -4.09 -0.91 6.40
CA SER A 259 -3.22 0.21 6.80
C SER A 259 -1.95 0.27 5.96
N ILE A 260 -1.40 1.47 5.88
CA ILE A 260 -0.09 1.75 5.27
C ILE A 260 0.74 2.53 6.30
N GLU A 261 1.99 2.13 6.51
CA GLU A 261 3.00 2.95 7.16
C GLU A 261 4.18 3.18 6.23
N LEU A 262 4.50 4.44 5.98
CA LEU A 262 5.57 4.88 5.09
C LEU A 262 6.55 5.73 5.88
N TYR A 263 7.81 5.29 5.95
CA TYR A 263 8.92 6.07 6.49
C TYR A 263 9.79 6.55 5.32
N LYS A 264 9.95 7.87 5.18
CA LYS A 264 10.63 8.53 4.06
C LYS A 264 11.48 9.72 4.52
N GLY A 265 12.15 10.38 3.57
CA GLY A 265 13.10 11.45 3.88
C GLY A 265 14.37 10.86 4.50
N TYR A 266 15.03 9.98 3.76
CA TYR A 266 16.22 9.29 4.23
C TYR A 266 17.35 10.27 4.60
N THR A 267 18.01 10.00 5.73
CA THR A 267 19.20 10.68 6.20
C THR A 267 20.27 9.66 6.60
N SER A 268 21.51 9.88 6.17
CA SER A 268 22.65 9.06 6.59
C SER A 268 23.04 9.29 8.05
N THR A 269 22.52 10.36 8.68
CA THR A 269 22.81 10.73 10.07
C THR A 269 21.53 10.81 10.87
N THR A 270 21.46 10.01 11.94
CA THR A 270 20.36 10.06 12.91
C THR A 270 20.56 11.21 13.90
N SER A 271 19.52 11.97 14.20
CA SER A 271 19.63 13.09 15.14
C SER A 271 18.33 13.35 15.91
N GLY A 272 18.41 14.08 17.02
CA GLY A 272 17.26 14.42 17.85
C GLY A 272 16.66 13.20 18.58
N THR A 273 15.34 13.20 18.74
CA THR A 273 14.60 12.06 19.32
C THR A 273 14.58 10.91 18.31
N ILE A 274 15.29 9.83 18.63
CA ILE A 274 15.37 8.63 17.79
C ILE A 274 14.30 7.63 18.22
N CYS A 275 13.53 7.15 17.25
CA CYS A 275 12.54 6.09 17.43
C CYS A 275 12.93 4.88 16.60
N ASN A 276 13.06 3.72 17.23
CA ASN A 276 13.26 2.46 16.51
C ASN A 276 11.90 1.95 16.04
N VAL A 277 11.80 1.59 14.77
CA VAL A 277 10.56 1.15 14.10
C VAL A 277 10.79 -0.10 13.28
#